data_AF-K9UZ77-F1
#
_entry.id   AF-K9UZ77-F1
#
_cell.length_a   1.000
_cell.length_b   1.000
_cell.length_c   1.000
_cell.angle_alpha   90.00
_cell.angle_beta   90.00
_cell.angle_gamma   90.00
#
_symmetry.space_group_name_H-M   'P 1'
#
loop_
_entity.id
_entity.type
_entity.pdbx_description
1 polymer ?
#
loop_
_entity_poly.entity_id
_entity_poly.type
_entity_poly.pdbx_seq_one_letter_code
_entity_poly.pdbx_strand_id
1 'polypeptide(L)'
;MNHIFDTPKMAERLESLKAGIISSVASVFGFLLTNIINTWLLHLQPFSWTSSIFIGFSGFLFGVTYRYIIRNDDNPHLKSGGVMAFGLVRGLAQIDGSLKNIDISTIALPTESILCFAIAATILDFSIQQNWIQPFLGND
;
A
#
# COMPACT_ATOMS: atom_id res chain seq x y z
N MET A 1 -33.29 -20.13 15.76
CA MET A 1 -32.67 -19.63 14.53
C MET A 1 -32.88 -18.12 14.45
N ASN A 2 -31.95 -17.32 14.97
CA ASN A 2 -31.97 -15.86 14.84
C ASN A 2 -30.53 -15.38 14.53
N HIS A 3 -30.18 -15.41 13.25
CA HIS A 3 -28.91 -14.96 12.66
C HIS A 3 -28.93 -13.42 12.47
N ILE A 4 -29.00 -12.66 13.57
CA ILE A 4 -29.05 -11.18 13.50
C ILE A 4 -27.89 -10.51 14.27
N PHE A 5 -27.07 -11.27 15.00
CA PHE A 5 -25.96 -10.74 15.81
C PHE A 5 -24.56 -10.82 15.16
N ASP A 6 -24.44 -11.18 13.87
CA ASP A 6 -23.16 -11.19 13.14
C ASP A 6 -22.79 -9.83 12.49
N THR A 7 -23.67 -8.84 12.59
CA THR A 7 -23.57 -7.53 11.93
C THR A 7 -22.34 -6.68 12.29
N PRO A 8 -21.88 -6.55 13.55
CA PRO A 8 -20.72 -5.69 13.86
C PRO A 8 -19.41 -6.26 13.32
N LYS A 9 -19.16 -7.57 13.50
CA LYS A 9 -17.96 -8.24 12.96
C LYS A 9 -17.95 -8.25 11.44
N MET A 10 -19.10 -8.45 10.79
CA MET A 10 -19.17 -8.45 9.34
C MET A 10 -18.94 -7.04 8.76
N ALA A 11 -19.44 -6.00 9.43
CA ALA A 11 -19.21 -4.60 9.06
C ALA A 11 -17.72 -4.22 9.13
N GLU A 12 -17.02 -4.61 10.21
CA GLU A 12 -15.58 -4.39 10.35
C GLU A 12 -14.78 -5.03 9.22
N ARG A 13 -15.13 -6.26 8.83
CA ARG A 13 -14.48 -6.96 7.71
C ARG A 13 -14.73 -6.25 6.38
N LEU A 14 -15.94 -5.71 6.18
CA LEU A 14 -16.30 -4.98 4.96
C LEU A 14 -15.53 -3.65 4.83
N GLU A 15 -15.33 -2.96 5.95
CA GLU A 15 -14.54 -1.73 5.97
C GLU A 15 -13.04 -2.00 5.77
N SER A 16 -12.51 -3.13 6.25
CA SER A 16 -11.13 -3.53 5.98
C SER A 16 -10.95 -3.91 4.51
N LEU A 17 -11.95 -4.57 3.91
CA LEU A 17 -11.97 -4.83 2.48
C LEU A 17 -11.97 -3.52 1.68
N LYS A 18 -12.76 -2.53 2.08
CA LYS A 18 -12.80 -1.21 1.45
C LYS A 18 -11.46 -0.49 1.54
N ALA A 19 -10.82 -0.50 2.71
CA ALA A 19 -9.48 0.04 2.90
C ALA A 19 -8.44 -0.64 2.00
N GLY A 20 -8.49 -1.97 1.91
CA GLY A 20 -7.66 -2.75 0.99
C GLY A 20 -7.86 -2.34 -0.47
N ILE A 21 -9.10 -2.19 -0.93
CA ILE A 21 -9.41 -1.79 -2.32
C ILE A 21 -8.87 -0.40 -2.61
N ILE A 22 -9.12 0.58 -1.75
CA ILE A 22 -8.65 1.96 -1.93
C ILE A 22 -7.12 2.01 -2.01
N SER A 23 -6.45 1.29 -1.11
CA SER A 23 -5.00 1.17 -1.12
C SER A 23 -4.46 0.48 -2.37
N SER A 24 -5.14 -0.57 -2.83
CA SER A 24 -4.76 -1.30 -4.06
C SER A 24 -4.83 -0.39 -5.28
N VAL A 25 -5.94 0.33 -5.44
CA VAL A 25 -6.13 1.29 -6.54
C VAL A 25 -5.09 2.40 -6.47
N ALA A 26 -4.85 2.96 -5.28
CA ALA A 26 -3.82 3.97 -5.06
C ALA A 26 -2.41 3.48 -5.42
N SER A 27 -2.07 2.24 -5.03
CA SER A 27 -0.76 1.65 -5.29
C SER A 27 -0.54 1.35 -6.78
N VAL A 28 -1.57 0.86 -7.48
CA VAL A 28 -1.54 0.66 -8.93
C VAL A 28 -1.39 2.00 -9.64
N PHE A 29 -2.12 3.03 -9.19
CA PHE A 29 -2.03 4.36 -9.77
C PHE A 29 -0.63 4.98 -9.57
N GLY A 30 -0.05 4.87 -8.37
CA GLY A 30 1.32 5.29 -8.09
C GLY A 30 2.35 4.55 -8.96
N PHE A 31 2.15 3.25 -9.18
CA PHE A 31 3.01 2.46 -10.06
C PHE A 31 2.89 2.89 -11.53
N LEU A 32 1.68 3.17 -12.02
CA LEU A 32 1.50 3.68 -13.38
C LEU A 32 2.19 5.03 -13.57
N LEU A 33 2.03 5.94 -12.62
CA LEU A 33 2.68 7.25 -12.66
C LEU A 33 4.21 7.12 -12.67
N THR A 34 4.75 6.23 -11.84
CA THR A 34 6.20 6.04 -11.75
C THR A 34 6.77 5.31 -12.97
N ASN A 35 6.03 4.37 -13.57
CA ASN A 35 6.40 3.80 -14.87
C ASN A 35 6.47 4.85 -15.98
N ILE A 36 5.53 5.79 -16.02
CA ILE A 36 5.57 6.89 -16.99
C ILE A 36 6.85 7.70 -16.78
N ILE A 37 7.15 8.08 -15.53
CA ILE A 37 8.37 8.83 -15.20
C ILE A 37 9.63 8.06 -15.57
N ASN A 38 9.72 6.76 -15.23
CA ASN A 38 10.87 5.93 -15.54
C ASN A 38 11.09 5.72 -17.04
N THR A 39 10.01 5.57 -17.81
CA THR A 39 10.08 5.44 -19.28
C THR A 39 10.57 6.74 -19.92
N TRP A 40 10.06 7.89 -19.45
CA TRP A 40 10.42 9.21 -19.99
C TRP A 40 11.79 9.71 -19.56
N LEU A 41 12.16 9.51 -18.29
CA LEU A 41 13.37 10.10 -17.69
C LEU A 41 14.57 9.16 -17.77
N LEU A 42 14.37 7.87 -17.51
CA LEU A 42 15.46 6.91 -17.30
C LEU A 42 15.52 5.82 -18.37
N HIS A 43 14.58 5.82 -19.34
CA HIS A 43 14.44 4.79 -20.39
C HIS A 43 14.50 3.36 -19.83
N LEU A 44 13.97 3.17 -18.61
CA LEU A 44 13.99 1.88 -17.93
C LEU A 44 12.94 0.92 -18.49
N GLN A 45 13.01 -0.30 -17.97
CA GLN A 45 12.26 -1.47 -18.40
C GLN A 45 10.77 -1.18 -18.72
N PRO A 46 10.24 -1.73 -19.84
CA PRO A 46 8.87 -1.46 -20.27
C PRO A 46 7.83 -1.99 -19.27
N PHE A 47 6.66 -1.34 -19.28
CA PHE A 47 5.50 -1.71 -18.47
C PHE A 47 5.20 -3.21 -18.55
N SER A 48 5.10 -3.86 -17.39
CA SER A 48 4.70 -5.26 -17.28
C SER A 48 3.38 -5.39 -16.53
N TRP A 49 2.44 -6.09 -17.17
CA TRP A 49 1.15 -6.45 -16.58
C TRP A 49 1.30 -7.27 -15.30
N THR A 50 2.33 -8.13 -15.23
CA THR A 50 2.59 -8.95 -14.03
C THR A 50 2.98 -8.07 -12.86
N SER A 51 3.85 -7.07 -13.06
CA SER A 51 4.25 -6.13 -12.03
C SER A 51 3.08 -5.31 -11.48
N SER A 52 2.12 -4.96 -12.35
CA SER A 52 0.89 -4.25 -11.95
C SER A 52 -0.02 -5.10 -11.06
N ILE A 53 -0.08 -6.40 -11.28
CA ILE A 53 -0.86 -7.33 -10.43
C ILE A 53 -0.19 -7.45 -9.06
N PHE A 54 1.13 -7.65 -9.03
CA PHE A 54 1.87 -7.78 -7.76
C PHE A 54 1.80 -6.51 -6.90
N ILE A 55 1.88 -5.31 -7.50
CA ILE A 55 1.69 -4.07 -6.74
C ILE A 55 0.26 -3.88 -6.27
N GLY A 56 -0.73 -4.28 -7.08
CA GLY A 56 -2.13 -4.24 -6.67
C GLY A 56 -2.39 -5.14 -5.46
N PHE A 57 -1.88 -6.37 -5.47
CA PHE A 57 -1.98 -7.30 -4.34
C PHE A 57 -1.21 -6.80 -3.11
N SER A 58 0.02 -6.30 -3.29
CA SER A 58 0.82 -5.79 -2.19
C SER A 58 0.19 -4.53 -1.56
N GLY A 59 -0.33 -3.63 -2.39
CA GLY A 59 -1.13 -2.47 -1.97
C GLY A 59 -2.42 -2.88 -1.26
N PHE A 60 -3.10 -3.91 -1.73
CA PHE A 60 -4.30 -4.44 -1.06
C PHE A 60 -3.98 -4.95 0.35
N LEU A 61 -2.96 -5.80 0.50
CA LEU A 61 -2.51 -6.29 1.81
C LEU A 61 -2.06 -5.14 2.71
N PHE A 62 -1.30 -4.19 2.16
CA PHE A 62 -0.89 -2.98 2.87
C PHE A 62 -2.11 -2.23 3.42
N GLY A 63 -3.13 -1.94 2.62
CA GLY A 63 -4.32 -1.21 3.07
C GLY A 63 -5.11 -1.92 4.16
N VAL A 64 -5.25 -3.25 4.05
CA VAL A 64 -5.89 -4.05 5.10
C VAL A 64 -5.10 -3.96 6.40
N THR A 65 -3.78 -4.17 6.35
CA THR A 65 -2.91 -4.13 7.55
C THR A 65 -2.80 -2.72 8.16
N TYR A 66 -2.72 -1.69 7.32
CA TYR A 66 -2.57 -0.29 7.71
C TYR A 66 -3.77 0.19 8.54
N ARG A 67 -4.97 -0.28 8.22
CA ARG A 67 -6.16 -0.01 9.04
C ARG A 67 -6.03 -0.53 10.47
N TYR A 68 -5.43 -1.71 10.66
CA TYR A 68 -5.19 -2.27 12.00
C TYR A 68 -4.04 -1.55 12.73
N ILE A 69 -3.08 -1.00 11.98
CA ILE A 69 -1.95 -0.23 12.53
C ILE A 69 -2.43 1.15 13.04
N ILE A 70 -3.36 1.81 12.35
CA ILE A 70 -3.95 3.10 12.80
C ILE A 70 -5.10 2.87 13.80
N ARG A 71 -4.87 2.04 14.81
CA ARG A 71 -5.82 1.88 15.90
C ARG A 71 -5.50 2.89 17.00
N ASN A 72 -6.32 3.93 17.13
CA ASN A 72 -6.50 4.89 18.25
C ASN A 72 -5.25 5.50 18.92
N ASP A 73 -4.04 5.14 18.49
CA ASP A 73 -2.77 5.53 19.09
C ASP A 73 -2.09 6.50 18.11
N ASP A 74 -1.99 7.76 18.53
CA ASP A 74 -1.58 8.91 17.70
C ASP A 74 -0.06 8.95 17.50
N ASN A 75 0.54 7.78 17.23
CA ASN A 75 1.98 7.59 17.12
C ASN A 75 2.39 7.64 15.64
N PRO A 76 2.84 8.80 15.12
CA PRO A 76 3.21 8.97 13.70
C PRO A 76 4.36 8.03 13.27
N HIS A 77 5.18 7.57 14.21
CA HIS A 77 6.29 6.65 13.95
C HIS A 77 5.82 5.22 13.57
N LEU A 78 4.72 4.72 14.12
CA LEU A 78 4.18 3.39 13.77
C LEU A 78 3.68 3.37 12.33
N LYS A 79 3.05 4.47 11.94
CA LYS A 79 2.49 4.69 10.61
C LYS A 79 3.56 4.79 9.53
N SER A 80 4.58 5.64 9.73
CA SER A 80 5.71 5.73 8.80
C SER A 80 6.53 4.44 8.77
N GLY A 81 6.67 3.75 9.91
CA GLY A 81 7.34 2.46 10.01
C GLY A 81 6.65 1.36 9.20
N GLY A 82 5.30 1.30 9.21
CA GLY A 82 4.53 0.37 8.39
C GLY A 82 4.73 0.59 6.89
N VAL A 83 4.67 1.85 6.44
CA VAL A 83 4.97 2.23 5.05
C VAL A 83 6.38 1.82 4.65
N MET A 84 7.35 2.13 5.51
CA MET A 84 8.76 1.85 5.25
C MET A 84 9.02 0.35 5.21
N ALA A 85 8.40 -0.46 6.07
CA ALA A 85 8.55 -1.91 6.07
C ALA A 85 8.04 -2.54 4.76
N PHE A 86 6.83 -2.19 4.31
CA PHE A 86 6.27 -2.72 3.05
C PHE A 86 7.05 -2.22 1.83
N GLY A 87 7.43 -0.94 1.81
CA GLY A 87 8.24 -0.37 0.75
C GLY A 87 9.63 -0.98 0.65
N LEU A 88 10.32 -1.17 1.78
CA LEU A 88 11.64 -1.78 1.83
C LEU A 88 11.60 -3.26 1.46
N VAL A 89 10.68 -4.06 2.01
CA VAL A 89 10.61 -5.49 1.69
C VAL A 89 10.40 -5.70 0.18
N ARG A 90 9.53 -4.89 -0.45
CA ARG A 90 9.34 -4.93 -1.91
C ARG A 90 10.56 -4.41 -2.66
N GLY A 91 11.14 -3.29 -2.22
CA GLY A 91 12.31 -2.69 -2.88
C GLY A 91 13.53 -3.60 -2.84
N LEU A 92 13.80 -4.25 -1.71
CA LEU A 92 14.88 -5.23 -1.57
C LEU A 92 14.65 -6.44 -2.49
N ALA A 93 13.42 -6.92 -2.65
CA ALA A 93 13.11 -7.99 -3.58
C ALA A 93 13.39 -7.61 -5.07
N GLN A 94 13.26 -6.33 -5.43
CA GLN A 94 13.61 -5.84 -6.78
C GLN A 94 15.11 -5.69 -6.96
N ILE A 95 15.83 -5.30 -5.90
CA ILE A 95 17.29 -5.25 -5.88
C ILE A 95 17.86 -6.65 -6.09
N ASP A 96 17.33 -7.66 -5.39
CA ASP A 96 17.79 -9.06 -5.47
C ASP A 96 17.71 -9.61 -6.92
N GLY A 97 16.62 -9.31 -7.63
CA GLY A 97 16.49 -9.64 -9.06
C GLY A 97 17.45 -8.87 -9.99
N SER A 98 17.97 -7.72 -9.54
CA SER A 98 18.83 -6.81 -10.33
C SER A 98 20.31 -6.87 -9.94
N LEU A 99 20.69 -7.68 -8.93
CA LEU A 99 22.05 -7.75 -8.39
C LEU A 99 23.11 -8.15 -9.44
N LYS A 100 22.69 -8.73 -10.57
CA LYS A 100 23.57 -9.16 -11.65
C LYS A 100 24.19 -7.99 -12.42
N ASN A 101 23.50 -6.84 -12.50
CA ASN A 101 23.98 -5.62 -13.15
C ASN A 101 23.67 -4.43 -12.23
N ILE A 102 24.70 -3.91 -11.54
CA ILE A 102 24.56 -2.76 -10.65
C ILE A 102 24.53 -1.49 -11.50
N ASP A 103 23.32 -1.02 -11.80
CA ASP A 103 23.07 0.22 -12.54
C ASP A 103 22.26 1.20 -11.68
N ILE A 104 22.02 2.42 -12.19
CA ILE A 104 21.17 3.43 -11.55
C ILE A 104 19.77 2.88 -11.23
N SER A 105 19.29 1.92 -12.04
CA SER A 105 18.04 1.17 -11.86
C SER A 105 17.96 0.43 -10.53
N THR A 106 19.08 -0.06 -10.01
CA THR A 106 19.15 -0.83 -8.76
C THR A 106 18.73 0.01 -7.55
N ILE A 107 18.90 1.33 -7.61
CA ILE A 107 18.49 2.27 -6.56
C ILE A 107 17.14 2.92 -6.90
N ALA A 108 16.87 3.21 -8.18
CA ALA A 108 15.63 3.87 -8.59
C ALA A 108 14.37 3.03 -8.30
N LEU A 109 14.41 1.72 -8.56
CA LEU A 109 13.29 0.80 -8.37
C LEU A 109 12.82 0.64 -6.90
N PRO A 110 13.71 0.42 -5.91
CA PRO A 110 13.30 0.35 -4.51
C PRO A 110 12.78 1.70 -4.00
N THR A 111 13.35 2.82 -4.44
CA THR A 111 12.85 4.16 -4.09
C THR A 111 11.44 4.41 -4.63
N GLU A 112 11.17 4.00 -5.88
CA GLU A 112 9.82 4.01 -6.46
C GLU A 112 8.84 3.20 -5.61
N SER A 113 9.24 2.02 -5.15
CA SER A 113 8.37 1.17 -4.33
C SER A 113 8.01 1.85 -3.02
N ILE A 114 8.97 2.47 -2.34
CA ILE A 114 8.73 3.23 -1.10
C ILE A 114 7.80 4.43 -1.37
N LEU A 115 8.02 5.16 -2.45
CA LEU A 115 7.17 6.30 -2.85
C LEU A 115 5.73 5.86 -3.14
N CYS A 116 5.53 4.75 -3.85
CA CYS A 116 4.18 4.22 -4.12
C CYS A 116 3.42 3.88 -2.84
N PHE A 117 4.08 3.22 -1.87
CA PHE A 117 3.43 2.91 -0.58
C PHE A 117 3.22 4.15 0.28
N ALA A 118 4.10 5.15 0.20
CA ALA A 118 3.90 6.43 0.87
C ALA A 118 2.67 7.15 0.31
N ILE A 119 2.50 7.18 -1.01
CA ILE A 119 1.32 7.74 -1.66
C ILE A 119 0.06 6.97 -1.23
N ALA A 120 0.10 5.63 -1.28
CA ALA A 120 -1.03 4.81 -0.84
C ALA A 120 -1.42 5.08 0.63
N ALA A 121 -0.44 5.25 1.51
CA ALA A 121 -0.66 5.58 2.92
C ALA A 121 -1.29 6.96 3.10
N THR A 122 -0.79 7.99 2.40
CA THR A 122 -1.37 9.34 2.46
C THR A 122 -2.82 9.37 1.95
N ILE A 123 -3.13 8.59 0.91
CA ILE A 123 -4.50 8.46 0.39
C ILE A 123 -5.38 7.73 1.40
N LEU A 124 -4.87 6.68 2.06
CA LEU A 124 -5.61 6.01 3.13
C LEU A 124 -5.87 6.94 4.31
N ASP A 125 -4.88 7.73 4.71
CA ASP A 125 -5.04 8.72 5.79
C ASP A 125 -6.09 9.75 5.45
N PHE A 126 -6.07 10.26 4.22
CA PHE A 126 -7.06 11.19 3.74
C PHE A 126 -8.45 10.54 3.75
N SER A 127 -8.56 9.28 3.32
CA SER A 127 -9.81 8.52 3.37
C SER A 127 -10.31 8.27 4.80
N ILE A 128 -9.42 8.07 5.76
CA ILE A 128 -9.77 7.91 7.19
C ILE A 128 -10.20 9.26 7.78
N GLN A 129 -9.48 10.34 7.50
CA GLN A 129 -9.82 11.70 7.96
C GLN A 129 -11.16 12.21 7.38
N GLN A 130 -11.49 11.82 6.15
CA GLN A 130 -12.77 12.15 5.51
C GLN A 130 -13.94 11.28 6.01
N ASN A 131 -13.75 10.44 7.05
CA ASN A 131 -14.73 9.48 7.56
C ASN A 131 -15.25 8.49 6.49
N TRP A 132 -14.54 8.32 5.37
CA TRP A 132 -14.91 7.31 4.38
C TRP A 132 -14.68 5.89 4.90
N ILE A 133 -13.82 5.71 5.89
CA ILE A 133 -13.56 4.43 6.58
C ILE A 133 -13.55 4.74 8.07
N GLN A 134 -14.41 4.11 8.88
CA GLN A 134 -14.36 4.34 10.32
C GLN A 134 -13.10 3.68 10.91
N PRO A 135 -12.33 4.39 11.75
CA PRO A 135 -11.25 3.79 12.53
C PRO A 135 -11.85 2.73 13.48
N PHE A 136 -11.09 1.67 13.73
CA PHE A 136 -11.55 0.60 14.62
C PHE A 136 -11.65 1.14 16.05
N LEU A 137 -12.88 1.46 16.47
CA LEU A 137 -13.21 1.75 17.85
C LEU A 137 -13.14 0.43 18.64
N GLY A 138 -12.01 0.19 19.29
CA GLY A 138 -11.98 -0.75 20.40
C GLY A 138 -12.91 -0.21 21.47
N ASN A 139 -14.10 -0.81 21.62
CA ASN A 139 -14.90 -0.63 22.83
C ASN A 139 -14.14 -1.33 23.96
N ASP A 140 -13.41 -0.55 24.74
CA ASP A 140 -13.06 -0.90 26.13
C ASP A 140 -14.20 -0.44 27.06
#